data_AF-A0A1M6QI41-F1
#
_entry.id   AF-A0A1M6QI41-F1
#
_cell.length_a   1.000
_cell.length_b   1.000
_cell.length_c   1.000
_cell.angle_alpha   90.00
_cell.angle_beta   90.00
_cell.angle_gamma   90.00
#
_symmetry.space_group_name_H-M   'P 1'
#
loop_
_entity.id
_entity.type
_entity.pdbx_description
1 polymer ?
#
loop_
_entity_poly.entity_id
_entity_poly.type
_entity_poly.pdbx_seq_one_letter_code
_entity_poly.pdbx_strand_id
1 'polypeptide(L)'
;MTFLDPTGARYGLPTYPWGAAWILADQLATRKQLAAMGLRPGTSYADAQLMWRSRRTKKRGGVRTAALYRIDQARPKEEFTPARERALEAAMRARRTCPTCQQVFTYVIPTSLGECPACHAGETPDAWELGAAA
;
A
#
# COMPACT_ATOMS: atom_id res chain seq x y z
N MET A 1 -18.02 22.30 14.50
CA MET A 1 -18.01 21.04 15.28
C MET A 1 -18.93 19.95 14.66
N THR A 2 -19.03 19.84 13.33
CA THR A 2 -20.14 19.09 12.68
C THR A 2 -20.01 17.56 12.71
N PHE A 3 -18.80 17.04 12.90
CA PHE A 3 -18.51 15.60 12.83
C PHE A 3 -18.10 14.99 14.17
N LEU A 4 -18.34 15.68 15.29
CA LEU A 4 -17.99 15.15 16.61
C LEU A 4 -19.03 14.09 17.02
N ASP A 5 -18.59 12.84 17.13
CA ASP A 5 -19.38 11.69 17.58
C ASP A 5 -18.46 10.71 18.34
N PRO A 6 -18.13 10.99 19.62
CA PRO A 6 -17.19 10.17 20.39
C PRO A 6 -17.70 8.75 20.68
N THR A 7 -19.02 8.55 20.68
CA THR A 7 -19.65 7.24 20.95
C THR A 7 -19.74 6.37 19.69
N GLY A 8 -19.62 6.98 18.50
CA GLY A 8 -19.83 6.29 17.23
C GLY A 8 -21.29 6.00 16.92
N ALA A 9 -22.24 6.60 17.64
CA ALA A 9 -23.67 6.33 17.47
C ALA A 9 -24.20 6.77 16.10
N ARG A 10 -23.58 7.77 15.47
CA ARG A 10 -24.00 8.32 14.18
C ARG A 10 -23.25 7.71 13.01
N TYR A 11 -21.96 7.44 13.18
CA TYR A 11 -21.07 7.04 12.08
C TYR A 11 -20.53 5.60 12.20
N GLY A 12 -20.97 4.86 13.22
CA GLY A 12 -20.61 3.45 13.46
C GLY A 12 -19.28 3.27 14.22
N LEU A 13 -18.46 4.30 14.29
CA LEU A 13 -17.22 4.32 15.08
C LEU A 13 -16.94 5.73 15.63
N PRO A 14 -16.21 5.84 16.75
CA PRO A 14 -15.82 7.13 17.29
C PRO A 14 -15.24 8.04 16.20
N THR A 15 -15.88 9.19 16.02
CA THR A 15 -15.58 10.12 14.93
C THR A 15 -15.23 11.48 15.48
N TYR A 16 -14.10 12.00 15.02
CA TYR A 16 -13.59 13.29 15.45
C TYR A 16 -13.42 14.25 14.26
N PRO A 17 -13.73 15.55 14.44
CA PRO A 17 -13.50 16.52 13.41
C PRO A 17 -12.00 16.77 13.22
N TRP A 18 -11.59 17.13 12.00
CA TRP A 18 -10.21 17.54 11.74
C TRP A 18 -9.79 18.71 12.65
N GLY A 19 -8.57 18.65 13.19
CA GLY A 19 -8.05 19.63 14.14
C GLY A 19 -8.42 19.39 15.60
N ALA A 20 -9.17 18.32 15.92
CA ALA A 20 -9.48 17.92 17.30
C ALA A 20 -8.31 17.21 18.01
N ALA A 21 -7.11 17.79 17.93
CA ALA A 21 -5.89 17.23 18.51
C ALA A 21 -6.01 16.99 20.03
N TRP A 22 -6.80 17.80 20.72
CA TRP A 22 -7.06 17.72 22.16
C TRP A 22 -7.93 16.52 22.59
N ILE A 23 -8.76 15.95 21.68
CA ILE A 23 -9.52 14.72 21.96
C ILE A 23 -8.71 13.48 21.56
N LEU A 24 -7.84 13.62 20.56
CA LEU A 24 -7.00 12.56 20.02
C LEU A 24 -5.70 12.35 20.82
N ALA A 25 -5.50 13.17 21.85
CA ALA A 25 -4.30 13.22 22.68
C ALA A 25 -4.16 11.94 23.51
N ASP A 26 -3.52 10.94 22.91
CA ASP A 26 -2.30 10.27 23.39
C ASP A 26 -2.18 8.84 22.89
N GLN A 27 -3.26 8.29 22.33
CA GLN A 27 -3.27 6.87 21.94
C GLN A 27 -3.83 6.61 20.55
N LEU A 28 -4.14 7.62 19.74
CA LEU A 28 -4.66 7.42 18.38
C LEU A 28 -3.74 8.04 17.33
N ALA A 29 -3.43 7.26 16.31
CA ALA A 29 -2.61 7.68 15.18
C ALA A 29 -3.20 7.21 13.86
N THR A 30 -3.05 8.02 12.82
CA THR A 30 -3.28 7.58 11.45
C THR A 30 -2.21 6.55 11.05
N ARG A 31 -2.52 5.73 10.03
CA ARG A 31 -1.54 4.76 9.48
C ARG A 31 -0.21 5.40 9.07
N LYS A 32 -0.24 6.65 8.58
CA LYS A 32 0.97 7.40 8.22
C LYS A 32 1.78 7.82 9.44
N GLN A 33 1.11 8.25 10.52
CA GLN A 33 1.77 8.60 11.78
C GLN A 33 2.40 7.36 12.43
N LEU A 34 1.69 6.22 12.47
CA LEU A 34 2.26 4.95 12.94
C LEU A 34 3.50 4.56 12.13
N ALA A 35 3.44 4.63 10.80
CA ALA A 35 4.57 4.29 9.96
C ALA A 35 5.80 5.18 10.21
N ALA A 36 5.59 6.47 10.52
CA ALA A 36 6.67 7.38 10.91
C ALA A 36 7.28 7.04 12.27
N MET A 37 6.52 6.38 13.15
CA MET A 37 6.99 5.85 14.45
C MET A 37 7.61 4.44 14.34
N GLY A 38 7.76 3.88 13.13
CA GLY A 38 8.21 2.50 12.96
C GLY A 38 7.17 1.45 13.34
N LEU A 39 5.90 1.83 13.43
CA LEU A 39 4.79 1.00 13.83
C LEU A 39 3.85 0.69 12.66
N ARG A 40 3.09 -0.40 12.79
CA ARG A 40 1.95 -0.78 11.94
C ARG A 40 0.70 -0.99 12.79
N PRO A 41 -0.51 -0.79 12.25
CA PRO A 41 -1.73 -1.18 12.96
C PRO A 41 -1.66 -2.63 13.44
N GLY A 42 -2.00 -2.87 14.71
CA GLY A 42 -2.08 -4.22 15.26
C GLY A 42 -3.30 -5.01 14.79
N THR A 43 -4.30 -4.30 14.26
CA THR A 43 -5.56 -4.83 13.74
C THR A 43 -5.88 -4.23 12.37
N SER A 44 -6.71 -4.92 11.59
CA SER A 44 -7.25 -4.41 10.32
C SER A 44 -8.38 -3.41 10.52
N TYR A 45 -9.05 -3.44 11.68
CA TYR A 45 -10.19 -2.59 12.00
C TYR A 45 -9.71 -1.24 12.57
N ALA A 46 -10.42 -0.16 12.21
CA ALA A 46 -10.13 1.16 12.75
C ALA A 46 -10.81 1.35 14.11
N ASP A 47 -10.08 1.90 15.09
CA ASP A 47 -10.62 2.20 16.42
C ASP A 47 -11.46 3.49 16.41
N ALA A 48 -11.09 4.42 15.53
CA ALA A 48 -11.78 5.70 15.35
C ALA A 48 -11.54 6.24 13.94
N GLN A 49 -12.19 7.36 13.60
CA GLN A 49 -11.95 8.05 12.34
C GLN A 49 -11.95 9.57 12.49
N LEU A 50 -11.16 10.21 11.65
CA LEU A 50 -11.27 11.63 11.37
C LEU A 50 -12.28 11.86 10.25
N MET A 51 -13.11 12.88 10.40
CA MET A 51 -14.02 13.34 9.34
C MET A 51 -13.90 14.84 9.13
N TRP A 52 -13.85 15.28 7.87
CA TRP A 52 -13.82 16.69 7.53
C TRP A 52 -14.36 17.00 6.14
N ARG A 53 -14.82 18.24 5.95
CA ARG A 53 -15.15 18.75 4.62
C ARG A 53 -13.87 19.16 3.89
N SER A 54 -13.76 18.77 2.64
CA SER A 54 -12.64 19.13 1.77
C SER A 54 -13.14 19.46 0.39
N ARG A 55 -12.72 20.62 -0.13
CA ARG A 55 -12.93 21.02 -1.52
C ARG A 55 -12.20 20.13 -2.53
N ARG A 56 -11.24 19.31 -2.06
CA ARG A 56 -10.45 18.38 -2.89
C ARG A 56 -11.18 17.08 -3.23
N THR A 57 -12.38 16.87 -2.70
CA THR A 57 -13.23 15.73 -3.10
C THR A 57 -14.63 16.23 -3.42
N LYS A 58 -15.19 15.80 -4.55
CA LYS A 58 -16.63 15.97 -4.85
C LYS A 58 -17.45 14.75 -4.40
N LYS A 59 -16.78 13.63 -4.12
CA LYS A 59 -17.43 12.39 -3.64
C LYS A 59 -17.94 12.59 -2.21
N ARG A 60 -19.00 11.86 -1.84
CA ARG A 60 -19.58 11.84 -0.48
C ARG A 60 -19.89 13.23 0.09
N GLY A 61 -20.48 14.12 -0.73
CA GLY A 61 -20.87 15.47 -0.30
C GLY A 61 -19.70 16.35 0.15
N GLY A 62 -18.50 16.11 -0.39
CA GLY A 62 -17.30 16.84 -0.03
C GLY A 62 -16.66 16.39 1.29
N VAL A 63 -17.02 15.23 1.82
CA VAL A 63 -16.49 14.71 3.09
C VAL A 63 -15.37 13.71 2.84
N ARG A 64 -14.26 13.86 3.58
CA ARG A 64 -13.14 12.92 3.64
C ARG A 64 -13.09 12.27 5.00
N THR A 65 -12.58 11.04 5.01
CA THR A 65 -12.34 10.29 6.24
C THR A 65 -10.88 9.83 6.31
N ALA A 66 -10.37 9.63 7.52
CA ALA A 66 -9.10 8.95 7.77
C ALA A 66 -9.23 8.02 8.97
N ALA A 67 -8.82 6.77 8.81
CA ALA A 67 -8.82 5.81 9.91
C ALA A 67 -7.76 6.17 10.95
N LEU A 68 -8.14 6.00 12.21
CA LEU A 68 -7.30 6.14 13.39
C LEU A 68 -7.18 4.78 14.07
N TYR A 69 -5.98 4.53 14.56
CA TYR A 69 -5.59 3.28 15.19
C TYR A 69 -4.94 3.56 16.52
N ARG A 70 -5.14 2.64 17.46
CA ARG A 70 -4.51 2.67 18.76
C ARG A 70 -3.00 2.48 18.69
N ILE A 71 -2.24 3.38 19.30
CA ILE A 71 -0.77 3.34 19.35
C ILE A 71 -0.31 2.20 20.27
N ASP A 72 -0.95 2.03 21.42
CA ASP A 72 -0.67 0.96 22.39
C ASP A 72 -0.93 -0.46 21.86
N GLN A 73 -1.81 -0.58 20.85
CA GLN A 73 -2.06 -1.84 20.15
C GLN A 73 -1.24 -1.99 18.87
N ALA A 74 -0.47 -0.97 18.49
CA ALA A 74 0.33 -1.01 17.29
C ALA A 74 1.48 -2.02 17.46
N ARG A 75 1.88 -2.63 16.35
CA ARG A 75 2.98 -3.58 16.31
C ARG A 75 4.19 -2.95 15.63
N PRO A 76 5.42 -3.35 15.96
CA PRO A 76 6.58 -2.97 15.18
C PRO A 76 6.35 -3.29 13.70
N LYS A 77 6.74 -2.35 12.85
CA LYS A 77 6.81 -2.60 11.42
C LYS A 77 7.90 -3.65 11.20
N GLU A 78 7.51 -4.82 10.72
CA GLU A 78 8.47 -5.87 10.40
C GLU A 78 9.42 -5.38 9.31
N GLU A 79 10.69 -5.67 9.52
CA GLU A 79 11.70 -5.49 8.49
C GLU A 79 11.47 -6.47 7.34
N PHE A 80 12.06 -6.12 6.20
CA PHE A 80 12.02 -6.98 5.04
C PHE A 80 12.91 -8.18 5.30
N THR A 81 12.32 -9.37 5.39
CA THR A 81 13.07 -10.59 5.73
C THR A 81 13.79 -11.15 4.51
N PRO A 82 14.91 -11.86 4.67
CA PRO A 82 15.58 -12.54 3.55
C PRO A 82 14.67 -13.51 2.78
N ALA A 83 13.67 -14.10 3.45
CA ALA A 83 12.67 -14.93 2.80
C ALA A 83 11.75 -14.13 1.86
N ARG A 84 11.36 -12.91 2.27
CA ARG A 84 10.59 -11.98 1.42
C ARG A 84 11.42 -11.48 0.24
N GLU A 85 12.72 -11.27 0.44
CA GLU A 85 13.65 -10.90 -0.62
C GLU A 85 13.74 -11.97 -1.70
N ARG A 86 14.00 -13.22 -1.32
CA ARG A 86 14.01 -14.35 -2.25
C ARG A 86 12.68 -14.54 -2.97
N ALA A 87 11.56 -14.35 -2.27
CA ALA A 87 10.24 -14.44 -2.89
C ALA A 87 10.00 -13.32 -3.92
N LEU A 88 10.46 -12.09 -3.64
CA LEU A 88 10.39 -10.98 -4.58
C LEU A 88 11.27 -11.22 -5.79
N GLU A 89 12.50 -11.71 -5.59
CA GLU A 89 13.43 -12.06 -6.66
C GLU A 89 12.83 -13.15 -7.56
N ALA A 90 12.30 -14.22 -6.98
CA ALA A 90 11.62 -15.29 -7.73
C ALA A 90 10.42 -14.77 -8.54
N ALA A 91 9.60 -13.89 -7.93
CA ALA A 91 8.47 -13.27 -8.63
C ALA A 91 8.93 -12.35 -9.77
N MET A 92 10.01 -11.60 -9.59
CA MET A 92 10.59 -10.75 -10.64
C MET A 92 11.21 -11.59 -11.75
N ARG A 93 11.91 -12.69 -11.43
CA ARG A 93 12.43 -13.65 -12.41
C ARG A 93 11.31 -14.20 -13.27
N ALA A 94 10.20 -14.65 -12.68
CA ALA A 94 9.05 -15.16 -13.43
C ALA A 94 8.47 -14.10 -14.39
N ARG A 95 8.30 -12.85 -13.93
CA ARG A 95 7.82 -11.73 -14.77
C ARG A 95 8.78 -11.31 -15.89
N ARG A 96 10.06 -11.66 -15.74
CA ARG A 96 11.13 -11.37 -16.68
C ARG A 96 11.44 -12.56 -17.59
N THR A 97 10.84 -13.72 -17.37
CA THR A 97 11.11 -14.93 -18.16
C THR A 97 10.11 -15.03 -19.29
N CYS A 98 10.60 -15.07 -20.53
CA CYS A 98 9.72 -15.20 -21.69
C CYS A 98 9.16 -16.62 -21.78
N PRO A 99 7.84 -16.82 -21.92
CA PRO A 99 7.28 -18.16 -22.05
C PRO A 99 7.71 -18.85 -23.35
N THR A 100 8.06 -18.10 -24.39
CA THR A 100 8.42 -18.63 -25.72
C THR A 100 9.88 -19.06 -25.79
N CYS A 101 10.83 -18.16 -25.50
CA CYS A 101 12.27 -18.47 -25.57
C CYS A 101 12.90 -18.89 -24.24
N GLN A 102 12.14 -18.83 -23.13
CA GLN A 102 12.57 -19.21 -21.76
C GLN A 102 13.77 -18.43 -21.21
N GLN A 103 14.15 -17.33 -21.88
CA GLN A 103 15.22 -16.45 -21.42
C GLN A 103 14.70 -15.47 -20.36
N VAL A 104 15.59 -15.10 -19.43
CA VAL A 104 15.34 -14.08 -18.42
C VAL A 104 15.83 -12.73 -18.95
N PHE A 105 14.99 -11.71 -18.86
CA PHE A 105 15.27 -10.35 -19.36
C PHE A 105 15.62 -9.38 -18.23
N THR A 106 16.31 -8.29 -18.56
CA THR A 106 16.58 -7.18 -17.62
C THR A 106 15.30 -6.39 -17.29
N TYR A 107 14.29 -6.47 -18.16
CA TYR A 107 12.99 -5.81 -18.04
C TYR A 107 11.85 -6.80 -17.79
N VAL A 108 10.74 -6.29 -17.23
CA VAL A 108 9.50 -7.07 -17.09
C VAL A 108 8.82 -7.17 -18.45
N ILE A 109 8.44 -8.39 -18.82
CA ILE A 109 7.82 -8.66 -20.11
C ILE A 109 6.44 -7.98 -20.19
N PRO A 110 6.13 -7.27 -21.30
CA PRO A 110 4.85 -6.60 -21.46
C PRO A 110 3.68 -7.59 -21.46
N THR A 111 2.70 -7.37 -20.59
CA THR A 111 1.50 -8.22 -20.52
C THR A 111 0.62 -8.13 -21.78
N SER A 112 0.75 -7.06 -22.58
CA SER A 112 0.03 -6.89 -23.84
C SER A 112 0.50 -7.82 -24.95
N LEU A 113 1.78 -8.21 -24.93
CA LEU A 113 2.37 -9.11 -25.91
C LEU A 113 2.32 -10.56 -25.44
N GLY A 114 2.36 -10.79 -24.12
CA GLY A 114 2.40 -12.12 -23.53
C GLY A 114 3.77 -12.81 -23.64
N GLU A 115 4.69 -12.25 -24.43
CA GLU A 115 6.06 -12.70 -24.65
C GLU A 115 7.00 -11.52 -24.86
N CYS A 116 8.31 -11.76 -24.99
CA CYS A 116 9.25 -10.68 -25.23
C CYS A 116 9.05 -10.04 -26.63
N PRO A 117 9.38 -8.74 -26.79
CA PRO A 117 9.28 -8.03 -28.07
C PRO A 117 9.94 -8.75 -29.24
N ALA A 118 11.14 -9.34 -29.03
CA ALA A 118 11.84 -10.08 -30.08
C ALA A 118 11.06 -11.33 -30.53
N CYS A 119 10.59 -12.18 -29.60
CA CYS A 119 9.74 -13.33 -29.95
C CYS A 119 8.47 -12.89 -30.67
N HIS A 120 7.86 -11.79 -30.23
CA HIS A 120 6.67 -11.24 -30.86
C HIS A 120 6.92 -10.76 -32.30
N ALA A 121 8.11 -10.20 -32.56
CA ALA A 121 8.54 -9.80 -33.90
C ALA A 121 9.07 -10.97 -34.76
N GLY A 122 9.22 -12.17 -34.19
CA GLY A 122 9.86 -13.31 -34.86
C GLY A 122 11.38 -13.20 -34.95
N GLU A 123 11.98 -12.38 -34.09
CA GLU A 123 13.41 -12.09 -34.03
C GLU A 123 14.08 -12.77 -32.82
N THR A 124 15.41 -12.80 -32.83
CA THR A 124 16.21 -13.23 -31.68
C THR A 124 16.48 -12.05 -30.75
N PRO A 125 16.26 -12.19 -29.43
CA PRO A 125 16.60 -11.14 -28.47
C PRO A 125 18.07 -10.75 -28.51
N ASP A 126 18.35 -9.47 -28.30
CA ASP A 126 19.73 -8.98 -28.22
C ASP A 126 20.39 -9.37 -26.88
N ALA A 127 21.71 -9.53 -26.89
CA ALA A 127 22.47 -9.91 -25.70
C ALA A 127 22.34 -8.92 -24.53
N TRP A 128 22.12 -7.63 -24.81
CA TRP A 128 21.96 -6.60 -23.76
C TRP A 128 20.58 -6.62 -23.10
N GLU A 129 19.58 -7.23 -23.75
CA GLU A 129 18.23 -7.38 -23.20
C GLU A 129 18.15 -8.48 -22.14
N LEU A 130 19.04 -9.48 -22.26
CA LEU A 130 19.09 -10.64 -21.39
C LEU A 130 19.65 -10.27 -20.02
N GLY A 131 18.98 -10.75 -18.97
CA GLY A 131 19.49 -10.66 -17.61
C GLY A 131 20.71 -11.55 -17.42
N ALA A 132 21.61 -11.18 -16.50
CA ALA A 132 22.69 -12.07 -16.09
C ALA A 132 22.08 -13.41 -15.63
N ALA A 133 22.65 -14.52 -16.11
CA ALA A 133 22.31 -15.83 -15.59
C ALA A 133 22.70 -15.88 -14.11
N ALA A 134 21.70 -15.84 -13.22
CA ALA A 134 21.86 -16.07 -11.79
C ALA A 134 21.98 -17.56 -11.50
#